data_AF-A0AAE3SLD8-F1
#
_entry.id   AF-A0AAE3SLD8-F1
#
_cell.length_a   1.000
_cell.length_b   1.000
_cell.length_c   1.000
_cell.angle_alpha   90.00
_cell.angle_beta   90.00
_cell.angle_gamma   90.00
#
_symmetry.space_group_name_H-M   'P 1'
#
loop_
_entity.id
_entity.type
_entity.pdbx_description
1 polymer ?
#
loop_
_entity_poly.entity_id
_entity_poly.type
_entity_poly.pdbx_seq_one_letter_code
_entity_poly.pdbx_strand_id
1 'polypeptide(L)'
;MQKYLCVGLFLVFAFVFGESKMEARKFTGYIITNQNDTVNGFIKHFVFNRRTGGFVFNGFDPEWHFIEVAFKESLTDHYDVFKPGQIKEYGFYCRNQLYIFRTKIVIKKSLVTKESHRKHFLQLISSGDGYEVYKHQVYLDRCEWNLTCHHPFYEYYYCRNGERLTRIWGR
;
A
#
# COMPACT_ATOMS: atom_id res chain seq x y z
N MET A 1 2.56 -47.08 -7.29
CA MET A 1 1.47 -46.33 -6.61
C MET A 1 1.90 -44.92 -6.17
N GLN A 2 3.01 -44.75 -5.45
CA GLN A 2 3.43 -43.46 -4.87
C GLN A 2 3.60 -42.29 -5.86
N LYS A 3 4.07 -42.54 -7.10
CA LYS A 3 4.24 -41.50 -8.14
C LYS A 3 2.92 -40.83 -8.57
N TYR A 4 1.83 -41.60 -8.62
CA TYR A 4 0.52 -41.10 -9.04
C TYR A 4 -0.15 -40.26 -7.94
N LEU A 5 0.15 -40.55 -6.67
CA LEU A 5 -0.33 -39.79 -5.52
C LEU A 5 0.26 -38.36 -5.50
N CYS A 6 1.56 -38.21 -5.77
CA CYS A 6 2.22 -36.89 -5.81
C CYS A 6 1.73 -36.03 -6.98
N VAL A 7 1.53 -36.63 -8.17
CA VAL A 7 1.01 -35.90 -9.33
C VAL A 7 -0.44 -35.47 -9.09
N GLY A 8 -1.26 -36.33 -8.47
CA GLY A 8 -2.62 -35.98 -8.07
C GLY A 8 -2.67 -34.81 -7.08
N LEU A 9 -1.83 -34.82 -6.04
CA LEU A 9 -1.72 -33.72 -5.08
C LEU A 9 -1.26 -32.42 -5.75
N PHE A 10 -0.26 -32.48 -6.64
CA PHE A 10 0.23 -31.30 -7.36
C PHE A 10 -0.84 -30.72 -8.29
N LEU A 11 -1.62 -31.55 -8.96
CA LEU A 11 -2.72 -31.11 -9.84
C LEU A 11 -3.89 -30.52 -9.04
N VAL A 12 -4.25 -31.11 -7.90
CA VAL A 12 -5.27 -30.54 -7.00
C VAL A 12 -4.79 -29.20 -6.45
N PHE A 13 -3.51 -29.09 -6.07
CA PHE A 13 -2.92 -27.82 -5.66
C PHE A 13 -2.93 -26.81 -6.81
N ALA A 14 -2.42 -27.17 -8.00
CA ALA A 14 -2.43 -26.29 -9.16
C ALA A 14 -3.84 -25.87 -9.61
N PHE A 15 -4.86 -26.72 -9.41
CA PHE A 15 -6.25 -26.41 -9.72
C PHE A 15 -6.86 -25.46 -8.68
N VAL A 16 -6.70 -25.75 -7.39
CA VAL A 16 -7.17 -24.89 -6.28
C VAL A 16 -6.50 -23.51 -6.32
N PHE A 17 -5.20 -23.46 -6.62
CA PHE A 17 -4.44 -22.20 -6.71
C PHE A 17 -4.53 -21.53 -8.09
N GLY A 18 -4.81 -22.29 -9.15
CA GLY A 18 -4.94 -21.79 -10.52
C GLY A 18 -6.27 -21.11 -10.81
N GLU A 19 -7.35 -21.56 -10.15
CA GLU A 19 -8.68 -20.93 -10.29
C GLU A 19 -8.96 -19.85 -9.26
N SER A 20 -8.23 -19.81 -8.14
CA SER A 20 -8.21 -18.63 -7.30
C SER A 20 -7.43 -17.53 -8.03
N LYS A 21 -8.09 -16.83 -8.97
CA LYS A 21 -7.77 -15.43 -9.20
C LYS A 21 -7.76 -14.84 -7.81
N MET A 22 -6.57 -14.54 -7.29
CA MET A 22 -6.40 -13.87 -6.01
C MET A 22 -7.08 -12.51 -6.15
N GLU A 23 -8.39 -12.51 -5.95
CA GLU A 23 -9.25 -11.52 -6.51
C GLU A 23 -9.02 -10.27 -5.68
N ALA A 24 -8.62 -9.20 -6.36
CA ALA A 24 -8.38 -7.95 -5.70
C ALA A 24 -9.72 -7.47 -5.10
N ARG A 25 -9.72 -7.20 -3.79
CA ARG A 25 -10.89 -6.67 -3.09
C ARG A 25 -11.15 -5.24 -3.56
N LYS A 26 -12.41 -4.85 -3.59
CA LYS A 26 -12.83 -3.50 -3.97
C LYS A 26 -13.39 -2.80 -2.75
N PHE A 27 -12.91 -1.59 -2.49
CA PHE A 27 -13.39 -0.75 -1.40
C PHE A 27 -13.96 0.55 -1.97
N THR A 28 -15.11 0.98 -1.47
CA THR A 28 -15.64 2.30 -1.80
C THR A 28 -14.71 3.36 -1.25
N GLY A 29 -14.37 4.35 -2.08
CA GLY A 29 -13.41 5.37 -1.74
C GLY A 29 -13.46 6.57 -2.67
N TYR A 30 -12.49 7.45 -2.49
CA TYR A 30 -12.35 8.68 -3.26
C TYR A 30 -10.88 8.99 -3.55
N ILE A 31 -10.64 9.81 -4.57
CA ILE A 31 -9.36 10.46 -4.81
C ILE A 31 -9.57 11.99 -4.85
N ILE A 32 -8.57 12.75 -4.41
CA ILE A 32 -8.47 14.19 -4.60
C ILE A 32 -7.33 14.44 -5.58
N THR A 33 -7.65 14.99 -6.74
CA THR A 33 -6.67 15.28 -7.80
C THR A 33 -5.81 16.49 -7.44
N ASN A 34 -4.75 16.74 -8.21
CA ASN A 34 -3.95 17.97 -8.05
C ASN A 34 -4.73 19.25 -8.39
N GLN A 35 -5.87 19.14 -9.08
CA GLN A 35 -6.79 20.26 -9.37
C GLN A 35 -7.75 20.54 -8.19
N ASN A 36 -7.65 19.76 -7.11
CA ASN A 36 -8.55 19.77 -5.94
C ASN A 36 -9.98 19.28 -6.23
N ASP A 37 -10.17 18.51 -7.30
CA ASP A 37 -11.43 17.82 -7.55
C ASP A 37 -11.48 16.51 -6.77
N THR A 38 -12.64 16.22 -6.16
CA THR A 38 -12.90 14.97 -5.47
C THR A 38 -13.69 14.03 -6.38
N VAL A 39 -13.13 12.85 -6.68
CA VAL A 39 -13.76 11.82 -7.51
C VAL A 39 -14.09 10.62 -6.65
N ASN A 40 -15.34 10.15 -6.69
CA ASN A 40 -15.82 8.99 -5.92
C ASN A 40 -15.84 7.72 -6.76
N GLY A 41 -15.56 6.58 -6.13
CA GLY A 41 -15.59 5.31 -6.83
C GLY A 41 -15.03 4.17 -5.98
N PHE A 42 -14.20 3.36 -6.60
CA PHE A 42 -13.69 2.13 -5.99
C PHE A 42 -12.17 2.08 -6.05
N ILE A 43 -11.56 1.70 -4.93
CA ILE A 43 -10.14 1.39 -4.82
C ILE A 43 -9.96 -0.13 -4.89
N LYS A 44 -9.02 -0.57 -5.73
CA LYS A 44 -8.65 -1.97 -5.87
C LYS A 44 -7.51 -2.31 -4.94
N HIS A 45 -7.69 -3.37 -4.16
CA HIS A 45 -6.74 -3.85 -3.16
C HIS A 45 -6.30 -5.27 -3.46
N PHE A 46 -4.99 -5.50 -3.55
CA PHE A 46 -4.43 -6.82 -3.80
C PHE A 46 -4.36 -7.65 -2.52
N VAL A 47 -5.01 -8.82 -2.52
CA VAL A 47 -4.99 -9.75 -1.38
C VAL A 47 -3.68 -10.54 -1.25
N PHE A 48 -2.81 -10.47 -2.26
CA PHE A 48 -1.45 -11.03 -2.23
C PHE A 48 -0.41 -9.94 -2.03
N ASN A 49 0.42 -10.08 -1.01
CA ASN A 49 1.66 -9.33 -0.96
C ASN A 49 2.75 -10.11 -1.72
N ARG A 50 3.10 -9.63 -2.92
CA ARG A 50 4.14 -10.24 -3.74
C ARG A 50 5.54 -10.14 -3.15
N ARG A 51 5.79 -9.15 -2.28
CA ARG A 51 7.10 -8.95 -1.65
C ARG A 51 7.33 -9.91 -0.49
N THR A 52 6.33 -10.12 0.34
CA THR A 52 6.43 -11.01 1.51
C THR A 52 5.95 -12.43 1.23
N GLY A 53 5.29 -12.66 0.10
CA GLY A 53 4.61 -13.93 -0.21
C GLY A 53 3.37 -14.19 0.67
N GLY A 54 2.95 -13.19 1.45
CA GLY A 54 1.85 -13.29 2.40
C GLY A 54 0.47 -13.06 1.77
N PHE A 55 -0.53 -13.77 2.29
CA PHE A 55 -1.93 -13.53 1.97
C PHE A 55 -2.55 -12.63 3.05
N VAL A 56 -3.20 -11.55 2.63
CA VAL A 56 -3.96 -10.67 3.53
C VAL A 56 -5.40 -11.15 3.57
N PHE A 57 -5.64 -12.13 4.43
CA PHE A 57 -6.99 -12.51 4.79
C PHE A 57 -7.53 -11.43 5.72
N ASN A 58 -8.63 -10.79 5.32
CA ASN A 58 -9.40 -9.98 6.25
C ASN A 58 -8.73 -8.65 6.68
N GLY A 59 -8.24 -7.89 5.70
CA GLY A 59 -7.76 -6.53 5.91
C GLY A 59 -7.32 -5.91 4.59
N PHE A 60 -6.45 -4.92 4.68
CA PHE A 60 -5.68 -4.47 3.54
C PHE A 60 -4.21 -4.35 3.92
N ASP A 61 -3.34 -4.65 2.97
CA ASP A 61 -1.91 -4.39 3.05
C ASP A 61 -1.63 -2.94 2.63
N PRO A 62 -1.18 -2.07 3.55
CA PRO A 62 -0.82 -0.70 3.20
C PRO A 62 0.41 -0.62 2.29
N GLU A 63 1.19 -1.70 2.12
CA GLU A 63 2.42 -1.66 1.32
C GLU A 63 2.18 -1.17 -0.12
N TRP A 64 1.23 -1.80 -0.80
CA TRP A 64 0.90 -1.47 -2.19
C TRP A 64 0.49 -0.02 -2.36
N HIS A 65 -0.23 0.47 -1.36
CA HIS A 65 -0.78 1.81 -1.29
C HIS A 65 0.28 2.90 -1.17
N PHE A 66 1.54 2.60 -0.82
CA PHE A 66 2.63 3.60 -0.80
C PHE A 66 3.18 3.93 -2.20
N ILE A 67 3.00 3.04 -3.18
CA ILE A 67 3.61 3.14 -4.51
C ILE A 67 2.59 3.64 -5.53
N GLU A 68 1.41 3.03 -5.54
CA GLU A 68 0.36 3.33 -6.48
C GLU A 68 -1.00 2.92 -5.90
N VAL A 69 -2.06 3.51 -6.42
CA VAL A 69 -3.42 3.12 -6.12
C VAL A 69 -4.15 2.87 -7.42
N ALA A 70 -4.80 1.72 -7.53
CA ALA A 70 -5.70 1.43 -8.63
C ALA A 70 -7.10 1.92 -8.25
N PHE A 71 -7.62 2.89 -8.99
CA PHE A 71 -8.91 3.52 -8.74
C PHE A 71 -9.78 3.47 -10.00
N LYS A 72 -11.08 3.34 -9.81
CA LYS A 72 -12.07 3.53 -10.88
C LYS A 72 -13.22 4.37 -10.39
N GLU A 73 -13.75 5.19 -11.27
CA GLU A 73 -15.00 5.90 -11.03
C GLU A 73 -16.18 4.93 -11.11
N SER A 74 -17.32 5.30 -10.52
CA SER A 74 -18.50 4.41 -10.47
C SER A 74 -19.05 4.04 -11.86
N LEU A 75 -18.85 4.91 -12.86
CA LEU A 75 -19.38 4.75 -14.21
C LEU A 75 -18.36 4.18 -15.21
N THR A 76 -17.14 3.86 -14.79
CA THR A 76 -16.10 3.33 -15.68
C THR A 76 -15.88 1.82 -15.51
N ASP A 77 -15.57 1.17 -16.63
CA ASP A 77 -15.35 -0.28 -16.68
C ASP A 77 -13.94 -0.70 -16.23
N HIS A 78 -12.98 0.23 -16.31
CA HIS A 78 -11.56 -0.04 -16.09
C HIS A 78 -11.03 0.67 -14.85
N TYR A 79 -10.03 0.04 -14.21
CA TYR A 79 -9.25 0.64 -13.13
C TYR A 79 -8.02 1.32 -13.73
N ASP A 80 -7.84 2.58 -13.38
CA ASP A 80 -6.65 3.35 -13.69
C ASP A 80 -5.68 3.30 -12.51
N VAL A 81 -4.39 3.25 -12.81
CA VAL A 81 -3.32 3.20 -11.80
C VAL A 81 -2.72 4.58 -11.62
N PHE A 82 -2.80 5.10 -10.40
CA PHE A 82 -2.32 6.43 -10.03
C PHE A 82 -1.11 6.34 -9.11
N LYS A 83 -0.08 7.11 -9.44
CA LYS A 83 1.14 7.30 -8.63
C LYS A 83 1.02 8.54 -7.73
N PRO A 84 1.86 8.67 -6.67
CA PRO A 84 1.89 9.84 -5.79
C PRO A 84 2.01 11.19 -6.50
N GLY A 85 2.60 11.24 -7.70
CA GLY A 85 2.66 12.49 -8.48
C GLY A 85 1.31 12.99 -9.03
N GLN A 86 0.30 12.12 -9.11
CA GLN A 86 -0.94 12.36 -9.86
C GLN A 86 -2.12 12.75 -8.96
N ILE A 87 -2.12 12.33 -7.70
CA ILE A 87 -3.20 12.62 -6.75
C ILE A 87 -2.63 13.20 -5.45
N LYS A 88 -3.39 14.10 -4.83
CA LYS A 88 -3.03 14.77 -3.58
C LYS A 88 -3.37 13.91 -2.37
N GLU A 89 -4.54 13.29 -2.41
CA GLU A 89 -5.08 12.46 -1.35
C GLU A 89 -5.96 11.36 -1.96
N TYR A 90 -6.10 10.25 -1.25
CA TYR A 90 -7.19 9.31 -1.47
C TYR A 90 -7.61 8.69 -0.16
N GLY A 91 -8.84 8.17 -0.12
CA GLY A 91 -9.33 7.45 1.03
C GLY A 91 -10.32 6.35 0.67
N PHE A 92 -10.46 5.37 1.56
CA PHE A 92 -11.42 4.29 1.39
C PHE A 92 -11.89 3.73 2.73
N TYR A 93 -13.08 3.15 2.71
CA TYR A 93 -13.63 2.46 3.86
C TYR A 93 -13.24 0.99 3.86
N CYS A 94 -12.65 0.52 4.95
CA CYS A 94 -12.44 -0.89 5.23
C CYS A 94 -12.94 -1.18 6.64
N ARG A 95 -13.92 -2.09 6.77
CA ARG A 95 -14.50 -2.49 8.07
C ARG A 95 -14.98 -1.33 8.93
N ASN A 96 -15.73 -0.41 8.32
CA ASN A 96 -16.25 0.82 8.96
C ASN A 96 -15.19 1.82 9.43
N GLN A 97 -13.91 1.60 9.11
CA GLN A 97 -12.84 2.57 9.34
C GLN A 97 -12.47 3.25 8.02
N LEU A 98 -12.40 4.58 8.05
CA LEU A 98 -11.88 5.38 6.95
C LEU A 98 -10.36 5.40 7.02
N TYR A 99 -9.71 4.97 5.94
CA TYR A 99 -8.27 5.10 5.77
C TYR A 99 -7.99 6.20 4.77
N ILE A 100 -7.12 7.15 5.16
CA ILE A 100 -6.75 8.31 4.34
C ILE A 100 -5.26 8.24 4.06
N PHE A 101 -4.89 8.46 2.80
CA PHE A 101 -3.51 8.51 2.33
C PHE A 101 -3.26 9.82 1.63
N ARG A 102 -2.13 10.46 1.91
CA ARG A 102 -1.73 11.74 1.30
C ARG A 102 -0.38 11.65 0.65
N THR A 103 -0.24 12.31 -0.49
CA THR A 103 1.05 12.46 -1.13
C THR A 103 1.92 13.39 -0.29
N LYS A 104 3.06 12.88 0.17
CA LYS A 104 4.10 13.67 0.83
C LYS A 104 5.47 13.35 0.27
N ILE A 105 6.39 14.30 0.37
CA ILE A 105 7.79 14.10 0.03
C ILE A 105 8.50 13.58 1.27
N VAL A 106 9.01 12.36 1.22
CA VAL A 106 9.85 11.80 2.28
C VAL A 106 11.29 12.11 1.92
N ILE A 107 11.97 12.85 2.81
CA ILE A 107 13.37 13.19 2.62
C ILE A 107 14.24 12.21 3.42
N LYS A 108 14.95 11.33 2.72
CA LYS A 108 15.89 10.37 3.33
C LYS A 108 17.32 10.85 3.15
N LYS A 109 18.16 10.63 4.17
CA LYS A 109 19.62 10.74 4.04
C LYS A 109 20.10 9.48 3.31
N SER A 110 20.03 9.48 1.98
CA SER A 110 20.61 8.44 1.11
C SER A 110 21.76 9.04 0.30
N LEU A 111 22.79 8.24 0.04
CA LEU A 111 23.88 8.58 -0.89
C LEU A 111 23.36 8.63 -2.34
N VAL A 112 22.25 7.92 -2.63
CA VAL A 112 21.59 7.93 -3.93
C VAL A 112 20.60 9.09 -3.99
N THR A 113 20.92 10.13 -4.76
CA THR A 113 20.11 11.35 -4.88
C THR A 113 18.67 11.11 -5.34
N LYS A 114 18.41 10.07 -6.13
CA LYS A 114 17.04 9.69 -6.54
C LYS A 114 16.17 9.16 -5.39
N GLU A 115 16.79 8.65 -4.33
CA GLU A 115 16.08 8.15 -3.15
C GLU A 115 15.88 9.22 -2.07
N SER A 116 16.63 10.33 -2.17
CA SER A 116 16.61 11.37 -1.14
C SER A 116 15.33 12.22 -1.17
N HIS A 117 14.61 12.28 -2.29
CA HIS A 117 13.37 13.06 -2.44
C HIS A 117 12.32 12.27 -3.22
N ARG A 118 11.65 11.33 -2.56
CA ARG A 118 10.60 10.53 -3.21
C ARG A 118 9.22 10.92 -2.68
N LYS A 119 8.26 11.06 -3.60
CA LYS A 119 6.84 11.20 -3.25
C LYS A 119 6.28 9.83 -2.87
N HIS A 120 5.62 9.76 -1.72
CA HIS A 120 4.95 8.57 -1.22
C HIS A 120 3.54 8.94 -0.79
N PHE A 121 2.63 7.99 -0.95
CA PHE A 121 1.33 8.04 -0.28
C PHE A 121 1.50 7.61 1.16
N LEU A 122 1.44 8.53 2.12
CA LEU A 122 1.56 8.19 3.54
C LEU A 122 0.18 8.07 4.17
N GLN A 123 -0.01 7.04 4.99
CA GLN A 123 -1.25 6.85 5.74
C GLN A 123 -1.35 7.93 6.82
N LEU A 124 -2.42 8.71 6.81
CA LEU A 124 -2.76 9.64 7.87
C LEU A 124 -3.39 8.86 9.04
N ILE A 125 -2.79 8.95 10.23
CA ILE A 125 -3.30 8.29 11.44
C ILE A 125 -4.05 9.26 12.34
N SER A 126 -3.59 10.51 12.41
CA SER A 126 -4.18 11.53 13.25
C SER A 126 -4.02 12.91 12.62
N SER A 127 -5.02 13.76 12.76
CA SER A 127 -5.01 15.16 12.36
C SER A 127 -5.83 15.99 13.35
N GLY A 128 -5.25 17.09 13.83
CA GLY A 128 -5.87 17.98 14.82
C GLY A 128 -4.90 19.07 15.27
N ASP A 129 -5.42 20.23 15.68
CA ASP A 129 -4.64 21.35 16.23
C ASP A 129 -3.46 21.82 15.35
N GLY A 130 -3.62 21.69 14.02
CA GLY A 130 -2.56 22.01 13.06
C GLY A 130 -1.46 20.95 12.94
N TYR A 131 -1.61 19.79 13.59
CA TYR A 131 -0.70 18.66 13.50
C TYR A 131 -1.29 17.53 12.67
N GLU A 132 -0.43 16.83 11.94
CA GLU A 132 -0.75 15.64 11.18
C GLU A 132 0.30 14.56 11.45
N VAL A 133 -0.14 13.35 11.77
CA VAL A 133 0.74 12.20 12.01
C VAL A 133 0.54 11.17 10.92
N TYR A 134 1.66 10.77 10.32
CA TYR A 134 1.72 9.85 9.20
C TYR A 134 2.48 8.59 9.56
N LYS A 135 2.00 7.45 9.07
CA LYS A 135 2.68 6.15 9.14
C LYS A 135 3.18 5.72 7.78
N HIS A 136 4.41 5.23 7.78
CA HIS A 136 5.11 4.71 6.62
C HIS A 136 5.63 3.30 6.95
N GLN A 137 5.17 2.29 6.22
CA GLN A 137 5.75 0.95 6.33
C GLN A 137 6.99 0.88 5.45
N VAL A 138 8.10 0.47 6.03
CA VAL A 138 9.39 0.32 5.36
C VAL A 138 9.88 -1.09 5.66
N TYR A 139 10.73 -1.61 4.79
CA TYR A 139 11.35 -2.92 4.98
C TYR A 139 12.85 -2.75 5.15
N LEU A 140 13.39 -3.40 6.18
CA LEU A 140 14.83 -3.61 6.27
C LEU A 140 15.15 -4.87 5.49
N ASP A 141 16.04 -4.74 4.52
CA ASP A 141 16.66 -5.90 3.90
C ASP A 141 17.78 -6.35 4.85
N ARG A 142 17.51 -7.39 5.66
CA ARG A 142 18.56 -8.09 6.39
C ARG A 142 18.92 -9.36 5.64
N CYS A 143 20.18 -9.47 5.27
CA CYS A 143 20.76 -10.73 4.85
C CYS A 143 21.24 -11.47 6.09
N GLU A 144 20.44 -12.41 6.57
CA GLU A 144 20.89 -13.39 7.56
C GLU A 144 20.84 -14.77 6.87
N TRP A 145 21.97 -15.48 6.85
CA TRP A 145 22.07 -16.88 6.39
C TRP A 145 21.59 -17.17 4.96
N ASN A 146 21.99 -16.35 3.97
CA ASN A 146 21.61 -16.52 2.55
C ASN A 146 20.09 -16.49 2.26
N LEU A 147 19.27 -16.08 3.23
CA LEU A 147 17.85 -15.82 3.05
C LEU A 147 17.62 -14.31 3.21
N THR A 148 17.04 -13.68 2.20
CA THR A 148 16.63 -12.28 2.28
C THR A 148 15.32 -12.21 3.08
N CYS A 149 15.43 -11.82 4.35
CA CYS A 149 14.28 -11.64 5.22
C CYS A 149 13.84 -10.17 5.21
N HIS A 150 12.65 -9.90 4.67
CA HIS A 150 12.05 -8.56 4.69
C HIS A 150 11.26 -8.38 5.99
N HIS A 151 11.88 -7.77 7.00
CA HIS A 151 11.16 -7.42 8.22
C HIS A 151 10.47 -6.06 8.04
N PRO A 152 9.13 -5.99 8.15
CA PRO A 152 8.43 -4.72 8.13
C PRO A 152 8.73 -3.94 9.41
N PHE A 153 9.08 -2.67 9.26
CA PHE A 153 9.13 -1.71 10.36
C PHE A 153 8.34 -0.46 9.98
N TYR A 154 7.96 0.32 10.99
CA TYR A 154 7.15 1.52 10.79
C TYR A 154 7.94 2.75 11.17
N GLU A 155 7.99 3.70 10.24
CA GLU A 155 8.43 5.06 10.49
C GLU A 155 7.21 5.95 10.69
N TYR A 156 7.31 6.84 11.67
CA TYR A 156 6.28 7.82 11.97
C TYR A 156 6.81 9.21 11.70
N TYR A 157 5.99 10.00 11.01
CA TYR A 157 6.30 11.38 10.66
C TYR A 157 5.22 12.29 11.22
N TYR A 158 5.60 13.48 11.67
CA TYR A 158 4.64 14.56 11.90
C TYR A 158 4.91 15.75 10.99
N CYS A 159 3.85 16.49 10.73
CA CYS A 159 3.83 17.75 10.03
C CYS A 159 3.01 18.73 10.87
N ARG A 160 3.47 19.98 11.00
CA ARG A 160 2.72 21.07 11.63
C ARG A 160 2.39 22.10 10.56
N ASN A 161 1.13 22.50 10.39
CA ASN A 161 0.71 23.56 9.47
C ASN A 161 1.22 23.42 8.03
N GLY A 162 1.35 22.18 7.51
CA GLY A 162 1.87 21.94 6.17
C GLY A 162 3.40 22.05 6.04
N GLU A 163 4.12 22.24 7.14
CA GLU A 163 5.59 22.26 7.20
C GLU A 163 6.21 20.90 6.84
N ARG A 164 7.53 20.86 6.73
CA ARG A 164 8.30 19.66 6.38
C ARG A 164 8.01 18.49 7.33
N LEU A 165 7.89 17.28 6.76
CA LEU A 165 7.79 16.05 7.55
C LEU A 165 9.04 15.87 8.42
N THR A 166 8.83 15.72 9.72
CA THR A 166 9.86 15.38 10.70
C THR A 166 9.63 13.95 11.19
N ARG A 167 10.67 13.11 11.12
CA ARG A 167 10.63 11.73 11.62
C ARG A 167 10.64 11.76 13.15
N ILE A 168 9.63 11.18 13.78
CA ILE A 168 9.50 11.10 15.25
C ILE A 168 10.16 9.83 15.76
N TRP A 169 10.00 8.72 15.03
CA TRP A 169 10.39 7.41 15.51
C TRP A 169 10.56 6.40 14.37
N GLY A 170 11.48 5.46 14.54
CA GLY A 170 11.56 4.21 13.80
C GLY A 170 12.64 3.35 14.42
N ARG A 171 12.30 2.11 14.77
CA ARG A 171 13.25 1.08 15.22
C ARG A 171 13.89 0.40 14.02
#